data_AF-A0A7J0FY64-F1
#
_entry.id   AF-A0A7J0FY64-F1
#
_cell.length_a   1.000
_cell.length_b   1.000
_cell.length_c   1.000
_cell.angle_alpha   90.00
_cell.angle_beta   90.00
_cell.angle_gamma   90.00
#
_symmetry.space_group_name_H-M   'P 1'
#
loop_
_entity.id
_entity.type
_entity.pdbx_description
1 polymer ?
#
loop_
_entity_poly.entity_id
_entity_poly.type
_entity_poly.pdbx_seq_one_letter_code
_entity_poly.pdbx_strand_id
1 'polypeptide(L)'
;MDPKTILVATMEAVKLRNLFLVFVVLTVLTVTAHIADFDEVWQSRAEEAKTAARQAYHPDPEKVINHFNKHVHKVTQGDNSTRRELHNQGNRFIAPPNPAAKEVTKRDYAPESVWKSWLWRSEGDLMMDGAFFTQSGNSGQSYSKRDLITPKPGSYVPRLTRFSGSMNCVPNSPC
;
A
#
# COMPACT_ATOMS: atom_id res chain seq x y z
N MET A 1 -57.72 -21.42 -35.31
CA MET A 1 -56.56 -22.33 -35.23
C MET A 1 -57.08 -23.68 -34.78
N ASP A 2 -56.77 -24.76 -35.49
CA ASP A 2 -57.23 -26.09 -35.13
C ASP A 2 -56.45 -26.65 -33.91
N PRO A 3 -57.07 -27.50 -33.08
CA PRO A 3 -56.44 -28.01 -31.85
C PRO A 3 -55.17 -28.83 -32.10
N LYS A 4 -55.06 -29.47 -33.27
CA LYS A 4 -53.91 -30.31 -33.64
C LYS A 4 -52.68 -29.44 -33.93
N THR A 5 -52.85 -28.31 -34.62
CA THR A 5 -51.78 -27.34 -34.87
C THR A 5 -51.26 -26.69 -33.58
N ILE A 6 -52.13 -26.41 -32.61
CA ILE A 6 -51.71 -25.88 -31.30
C ILE A 6 -50.89 -26.93 -30.52
N LEU A 7 -51.32 -28.20 -30.53
CA LEU A 7 -50.60 -29.28 -29.85
C LEU A 7 -49.20 -29.50 -30.46
N VAL A 8 -49.07 -29.44 -31.78
CA VAL A 8 -47.77 -29.57 -32.47
C VAL A 8 -46.85 -28.38 -32.16
N ALA A 9 -47.37 -27.15 -32.22
CA ALA A 9 -46.58 -25.95 -31.92
C ALA A 9 -46.08 -25.93 -30.45
N THR A 10 -46.92 -26.37 -29.51
CA THR A 10 -46.52 -26.46 -28.09
C THR A 10 -45.47 -27.55 -27.86
N MET A 11 -45.56 -28.69 -28.55
CA MET A 11 -44.55 -29.74 -28.47
C MET A 11 -43.19 -29.29 -29.05
N GLU A 12 -43.19 -28.56 -30.17
CA GLU A 12 -41.96 -28.02 -30.77
C GLU A 12 -41.32 -26.93 -29.89
N ALA A 13 -42.11 -26.07 -29.25
CA ALA A 13 -41.61 -25.08 -28.30
C ALA A 13 -40.97 -25.74 -27.05
N VAL A 14 -41.55 -26.85 -26.55
CA VAL A 14 -40.98 -27.62 -25.44
C VAL A 14 -39.67 -28.29 -25.85
N LYS A 15 -39.58 -28.84 -27.07
CA LYS A 15 -38.33 -29.39 -27.61
C LYS A 15 -37.24 -28.31 -27.75
N LEU A 16 -37.60 -27.15 -28.29
CA LEU A 16 -36.67 -26.03 -28.48
C LEU A 16 -36.17 -25.49 -27.13
N ARG A 17 -37.05 -25.37 -26.14
CA ARG A 17 -36.68 -24.99 -24.76
C ARG A 17 -35.73 -26.01 -24.14
N ASN A 18 -36.03 -27.30 -24.28
CA ASN A 18 -35.20 -28.35 -23.71
C ASN A 18 -33.83 -28.42 -24.42
N LEU A 19 -33.79 -28.21 -25.74
CA LEU A 19 -32.54 -28.14 -26.51
C LEU A 19 -31.70 -26.94 -26.10
N PHE A 20 -32.33 -25.78 -25.89
CA PHE A 20 -31.65 -24.59 -25.39
C PHE A 20 -31.08 -24.80 -23.98
N LEU A 21 -31.84 -25.44 -23.08
CA LEU A 21 -31.37 -25.76 -21.73
C LEU A 21 -30.16 -26.71 -21.76
N VAL A 22 -30.17 -27.72 -22.63
CA VAL A 22 -29.02 -28.64 -22.80
C VAL A 22 -27.79 -27.88 -23.30
N PHE A 23 -27.96 -26.96 -24.25
CA PHE A 23 -26.86 -26.14 -24.76
C PHE A 23 -26.28 -25.20 -23.68
N VAL A 24 -27.13 -24.55 -22.88
CA VAL A 24 -26.68 -23.71 -21.76
C VAL A 24 -25.87 -24.52 -20.74
N VAL A 25 -26.34 -25.70 -20.35
CA VAL A 25 -25.61 -26.57 -19.39
C VAL A 25 -24.26 -27.02 -19.95
N LEU A 26 -24.19 -27.38 -21.24
CA LEU A 26 -22.94 -27.73 -21.91
C LEU A 26 -21.95 -26.56 -21.93
N THR A 27 -22.41 -25.34 -22.22
CA THR A 27 -21.52 -24.17 -22.21
C THR A 27 -20.96 -23.90 -20.82
N VAL A 28 -21.78 -23.96 -19.77
CA VAL A 28 -21.34 -23.72 -18.36
C VAL A 28 -20.26 -24.72 -17.92
N LEU A 29 -20.32 -25.98 -18.37
CA LEU A 29 -19.30 -26.99 -18.05
C LEU A 29 -17.96 -26.76 -18.77
N THR A 30 -17.97 -26.07 -19.93
CA THR A 30 -16.75 -25.79 -20.71
C THR A 30 -16.07 -24.47 -20.36
N VAL A 31 -16.77 -23.53 -19.72
CA VAL A 31 -16.15 -22.32 -19.14
C VAL A 31 -15.72 -22.61 -17.70
N THR A 32 -14.66 -23.39 -17.55
CA THR A 32 -13.81 -23.23 -16.36
C THR A 32 -13.10 -21.89 -16.52
N ALA A 33 -13.60 -20.86 -15.83
CA ALA A 33 -12.85 -19.62 -15.70
C ALA A 33 -11.56 -19.93 -14.92
N HIS A 34 -10.42 -19.95 -15.61
CA HIS A 34 -9.10 -19.94 -14.96
C HIS A 34 -8.95 -18.60 -14.23
N ILE A 35 -9.47 -18.54 -13.02
CA ILE A 35 -9.21 -17.46 -12.07
C ILE A 35 -7.76 -17.66 -11.61
N ALA A 36 -6.84 -16.97 -12.28
CA ALA A 36 -5.44 -16.73 -11.92
C ALA A 36 -4.72 -17.95 -11.31
N ASP A 37 -4.30 -18.89 -12.15
CA ASP A 37 -3.18 -19.76 -11.80
C ASP A 37 -1.94 -18.85 -11.65
N PHE A 38 -1.56 -18.54 -10.42
CA PHE A 38 -0.35 -17.77 -10.16
C PHE A 38 0.85 -18.56 -10.67
N ASP A 39 1.65 -17.95 -11.56
CA ASP A 39 2.90 -18.55 -12.02
C ASP A 39 3.74 -19.04 -10.84
N GLU A 40 4.42 -20.18 -11.01
CA GLU A 40 5.25 -20.85 -9.98
C GLU A 40 6.21 -19.87 -9.26
N VAL A 41 6.75 -18.89 -9.98
CA VAL A 41 7.61 -17.83 -9.44
C VAL A 41 6.91 -17.00 -8.36
N TRP A 42 5.64 -16.65 -8.55
CA TRP A 42 4.88 -15.87 -7.58
C TRP A 42 4.48 -16.70 -6.36
N GLN A 43 4.20 -17.99 -6.56
CA GLN A 43 3.96 -18.91 -5.45
C GLN A 43 5.22 -19.10 -4.60
N SER A 44 6.38 -19.29 -5.24
CA SER A 44 7.68 -19.40 -4.57
C SER A 44 8.01 -18.14 -3.76
N ARG A 45 7.82 -16.95 -4.36
CA ARG A 45 8.00 -15.66 -3.66
C ARG A 45 7.06 -15.49 -2.49
N ALA A 46 5.81 -15.96 -2.60
CA ALA A 46 4.84 -15.89 -1.52
C ALA A 46 5.26 -16.79 -0.35
N GLU A 47 5.75 -18.01 -0.62
CA GLU A 47 6.24 -18.92 0.43
C GLU A 47 7.55 -18.43 1.07
N GLU A 48 8.46 -17.84 0.29
CA GLU A 48 9.66 -17.19 0.83
C GLU A 48 9.29 -16.03 1.76
N ALA A 49 8.39 -15.15 1.33
CA ALA A 49 7.92 -14.03 2.13
C ALA A 49 7.25 -14.49 3.44
N LYS A 50 6.42 -15.54 3.36
CA LYS A 50 5.76 -16.15 4.53
C LYS A 50 6.76 -16.79 5.49
N THR A 51 7.78 -17.46 4.96
CA THR A 51 8.86 -18.06 5.76
C THR A 51 9.69 -16.97 6.45
N ALA A 52 10.06 -15.92 5.73
CA ALA A 52 10.77 -14.78 6.28
C ALA A 52 9.94 -14.07 7.38
N ALA A 53 8.63 -13.88 7.17
CA ALA A 53 7.74 -13.29 8.15
C ALA A 53 7.66 -14.13 9.43
N ARG A 54 7.55 -15.47 9.30
CA ARG A 54 7.55 -16.39 10.45
C ARG A 54 8.90 -16.40 11.17
N GLN A 55 10.01 -16.36 10.44
CA GLN A 55 11.35 -16.31 11.03
C GLN A 55 11.60 -14.98 11.76
N ALA A 56 11.01 -13.89 11.29
CA ALA A 56 11.07 -12.57 11.94
C ALA A 56 10.13 -12.44 13.16
N TYR A 57 9.19 -13.38 13.34
CA TYR A 57 8.24 -13.34 14.45
C TYR A 57 8.93 -13.65 15.78
N HIS A 58 8.75 -12.77 16.77
CA HIS A 58 9.26 -12.95 18.11
C HIS A 58 8.07 -13.17 19.06
N PRO A 59 7.98 -14.31 19.77
CA PRO A 59 6.77 -14.69 20.53
C PRO A 59 6.54 -13.86 21.79
N ASP A 60 7.57 -13.19 22.29
CA ASP A 60 7.49 -12.28 23.44
C ASP A 60 7.41 -10.83 22.95
N PRO A 61 6.21 -10.21 22.99
CA PRO A 61 5.99 -8.85 22.51
C PRO A 61 6.66 -7.79 23.40
N GLU A 62 6.82 -8.08 24.70
CA GLU A 62 7.44 -7.15 25.64
C GLU A 62 8.92 -6.97 25.30
N LYS A 63 9.62 -8.07 24.98
CA LYS A 63 11.02 -7.99 24.57
C LYS A 63 11.23 -7.25 23.25
N VAL A 64 10.30 -7.37 22.29
CA VAL A 64 10.35 -6.59 21.04
C VAL A 64 10.20 -5.10 21.32
N ILE A 65 9.21 -4.74 22.13
CA ILE A 65 8.92 -3.35 22.53
C ILE A 65 10.09 -2.78 23.33
N ASN A 66 10.61 -3.52 24.31
CA ASN A 66 11.74 -3.09 25.12
C ASN A 66 13.04 -2.98 24.32
N HIS A 67 13.26 -3.88 23.35
CA HIS A 67 14.38 -3.77 22.41
C HIS A 67 14.29 -2.51 21.54
N PHE A 68 13.10 -2.22 21.00
CA PHE A 68 12.84 -0.99 20.26
C PHE A 68 13.02 0.25 21.14
N ASN A 69 12.36 0.30 22.30
CA ASN A 69 12.45 1.39 23.26
C ASN A 69 13.89 1.62 23.71
N LYS A 70 14.70 0.58 23.90
CA LYS A 70 16.13 0.70 24.22
C LYS A 70 16.92 1.37 23.10
N HIS A 71 16.67 1.00 21.85
CA HIS A 71 17.37 1.61 20.70
C HIS A 71 16.93 3.06 20.49
N VAL A 72 15.62 3.33 20.58
CA VAL A 72 15.07 4.69 20.58
C VAL A 72 15.70 5.50 21.71
N HIS A 73 15.70 4.95 22.93
CA HIS A 73 16.28 5.60 24.10
C HIS A 73 17.77 5.91 23.89
N LYS A 74 18.55 4.96 23.36
CA LYS A 74 19.97 5.13 23.04
C LYS A 74 20.22 6.25 22.01
N VAL A 75 19.39 6.36 20.97
CA VAL A 75 19.51 7.45 19.98
C VAL A 75 19.00 8.79 20.51
N THR A 76 18.15 8.77 21.55
CA THR A 76 17.65 10.00 22.20
C THR A 76 18.48 10.46 23.42
N GLN A 77 19.22 9.57 24.08
CA GLN A 77 20.05 9.88 25.26
C GLN A 77 21.45 10.37 24.91
N GLY A 78 21.96 10.01 23.73
CA GLY A 78 23.38 10.13 23.39
C GLY A 78 23.86 11.49 22.90
N ASP A 79 22.99 12.46 22.64
CA ASP A 79 23.41 13.78 22.16
C ASP A 79 22.54 14.88 22.78
N ASN A 80 23.17 16.00 23.12
CA ASN A 80 22.55 17.32 23.19
C ASN A 80 22.04 17.69 21.77
N SER A 81 21.03 16.97 21.28
CA SER A 81 20.78 16.84 19.85
C SER A 81 19.89 17.97 19.33
N THR A 82 20.54 19.01 18.85
CA THR A 82 20.02 19.98 17.88
C THR A 82 19.81 19.38 16.49
N ARG A 83 19.92 18.04 16.32
CA ARG A 83 19.75 17.36 15.03
C ARG A 83 18.27 17.39 14.61
N ARG A 84 17.92 18.43 13.87
CA ARG A 84 16.60 18.64 13.28
C ARG A 84 16.74 18.55 11.77
N GLU A 85 16.99 17.33 11.32
CA GLU A 85 17.14 17.00 9.91
C GLU A 85 15.88 16.26 9.45
N LEU A 86 15.23 16.80 8.43
CA LEU A 86 14.06 16.19 7.81
C LEU A 86 14.32 16.09 6.32
N HIS A 87 14.49 14.87 5.84
CA HIS A 87 14.68 14.60 4.41
C HIS A 87 13.44 13.94 3.85
N ASN A 88 12.64 14.72 3.13
CA ASN A 88 11.39 14.29 2.53
C ASN A 88 11.67 13.91 1.07
N GLN A 89 11.48 12.64 0.73
CA GLN A 89 11.74 12.15 -0.63
C GLN A 89 10.60 11.30 -1.17
N GLY A 90 10.09 11.67 -2.34
CA GLY A 90 9.15 10.82 -3.07
C GLY A 90 7.78 10.66 -2.41
N ASN A 91 7.38 11.58 -1.55
CA ASN A 91 6.11 11.56 -0.84
C ASN A 91 5.01 12.29 -1.61
N ARG A 92 3.74 12.07 -1.24
CA ARG A 92 2.58 12.71 -1.85
C ARG A 92 1.73 13.38 -0.78
N PHE A 93 1.61 14.70 -0.85
CA PHE A 93 0.84 15.50 0.10
C PHE A 93 -0.38 16.09 -0.58
N ILE A 94 -1.55 15.90 0.03
CA ILE A 94 -2.82 16.49 -0.41
C ILE A 94 -3.29 17.41 0.70
N ALA A 95 -3.28 18.71 0.45
CA ALA A 95 -3.70 19.66 1.47
C ALA A 95 -5.24 19.75 1.57
N PRO A 96 -5.82 19.84 2.77
CA PRO A 96 -7.26 20.03 2.93
C PRO A 96 -7.72 21.40 2.40
N PRO A 97 -9.03 21.64 2.24
CA PRO A 97 -9.56 22.94 1.80
C PRO A 97 -9.21 24.12 2.72
N ASN A 98 -8.84 23.86 3.98
CA ASN A 98 -8.46 24.89 4.94
C ASN A 98 -7.17 25.63 4.48
N PRO A 99 -7.21 26.97 4.28
CA PRO A 99 -6.04 27.74 3.85
C PRO A 99 -4.91 27.76 4.89
N ALA A 100 -5.21 27.57 6.18
CA ALA A 100 -4.19 27.51 7.24
C ALA A 100 -3.43 26.17 7.29
N ALA A 101 -3.84 25.17 6.52
CA ALA A 101 -3.29 23.82 6.53
C ALA A 101 -2.67 23.41 5.18
N LYS A 102 -2.12 24.39 4.45
CA LYS A 102 -1.44 24.18 3.17
C LYS A 102 0.05 23.83 3.33
N GLU A 103 0.69 24.29 4.40
CA GLU A 103 2.09 23.96 4.65
C GLU A 103 2.21 22.54 5.21
N VAL A 104 3.03 21.70 4.55
CA VAL A 104 3.31 20.32 4.97
C VAL A 104 4.10 20.29 6.27
N THR A 105 4.96 21.28 6.48
CA THR A 105 5.88 21.35 7.61
C THR A 105 5.35 22.24 8.72
N LYS A 106 5.53 21.79 9.96
CA LYS A 106 5.23 22.58 11.16
C LYS A 106 6.47 22.62 12.05
N ARG A 107 6.94 23.83 12.37
CA ARG A 107 8.05 24.05 13.31
C ARG A 107 7.49 24.53 14.64
N ASP A 108 7.21 23.61 15.52
CA ASP A 108 6.72 23.94 16.85
C ASP A 108 7.85 24.37 17.78
N TYR A 109 7.55 25.37 18.62
CA TYR A 109 8.41 25.85 19.70
C TYR A 109 9.82 26.34 19.26
N ALA A 110 9.95 26.85 18.04
CA ALA A 110 11.21 27.41 17.55
C ALA A 110 10.99 28.73 16.80
N PRO A 111 11.70 29.81 17.17
CA PRO A 111 11.70 31.04 16.39
C PRO A 111 12.40 30.81 15.04
N GLU A 112 12.10 31.68 14.08
CA GLU A 112 12.60 31.59 12.71
C GLU A 112 14.12 31.59 12.61
N SER A 113 14.80 32.36 13.45
CA SER A 113 16.26 32.37 13.55
C SER A 113 16.85 31.00 13.88
N VAL A 114 16.12 30.18 14.64
CA VAL A 114 16.55 28.85 15.03
C VAL A 114 16.21 27.85 13.93
N TRP A 115 14.95 27.79 13.48
CA TRP A 115 14.55 26.72 12.55
C TRP A 115 15.13 26.88 11.16
N LYS A 116 15.49 28.09 10.72
CA LYS A 116 16.17 28.29 9.43
C LYS A 116 17.50 27.55 9.32
N SER A 117 18.15 27.24 10.44
CA SER A 117 19.39 26.45 10.48
C SER A 117 19.14 24.94 10.32
N TRP A 118 17.92 24.47 10.50
CA TRP A 118 17.57 23.05 10.46
C TRP A 118 17.55 22.55 9.01
N LEU A 119 18.13 21.38 8.76
CA LEU A 119 18.20 20.80 7.41
C LEU A 119 16.88 20.13 7.03
N TRP A 120 15.94 20.89 6.49
CA TRP A 120 14.62 20.39 6.06
C TRP A 120 14.51 20.52 4.55
N ARG A 121 14.44 19.37 3.87
CA ARG A 121 14.52 19.25 2.41
C ARG A 121 13.39 18.39 1.87
N SER A 122 12.96 18.72 0.66
CA SER A 122 11.89 18.06 -0.08
C SER A 122 12.36 17.81 -1.51
N GLU A 123 12.42 16.54 -1.91
CA GLU A 123 12.97 16.11 -3.21
C GLU A 123 12.06 15.06 -3.86
N GLY A 124 11.58 15.34 -5.08
CA GLY A 124 10.73 14.39 -5.81
C GLY A 124 9.34 14.16 -5.18
N ASP A 125 8.94 15.01 -4.23
CA ASP A 125 7.62 14.99 -3.62
C ASP A 125 6.54 15.54 -4.58
N LEU A 126 5.31 15.02 -4.47
CA LEU A 126 4.14 15.48 -5.20
C LEU A 126 3.22 16.27 -4.26
N MET A 127 3.11 17.57 -4.52
CA MET A 127 2.23 18.48 -3.78
C MET A 127 0.90 18.66 -4.51
N MET A 128 -0.22 18.45 -3.82
CA MET A 128 -1.57 18.57 -4.37
C MET A 128 -2.44 19.49 -3.52
N ASP A 129 -3.46 20.07 -4.15
CA ASP A 129 -4.45 20.98 -3.53
C ASP A 129 -3.82 22.18 -2.82
N GLY A 130 -2.73 22.71 -3.39
CA GLY A 130 -2.01 23.87 -2.85
C GLY A 130 -1.10 23.53 -1.67
N ALA A 131 -0.82 22.25 -1.42
CA ALA A 131 0.23 21.85 -0.49
C ALA A 131 1.58 22.48 -0.87
N PHE A 132 2.38 22.87 0.11
CA PHE A 132 3.75 23.31 -0.13
C PHE A 132 4.66 22.96 1.04
N PHE A 133 5.97 22.92 0.77
CA PHE A 133 7.01 22.63 1.75
C PHE A 133 8.00 23.79 1.79
N THR A 134 8.10 24.46 2.94
CA THR A 134 9.14 25.46 3.17
C THR A 134 10.43 24.75 3.55
N GLN A 135 11.49 24.88 2.76
CA GLN A 135 12.80 24.26 3.04
C GLN A 135 13.69 25.14 3.92
N SER A 136 14.66 24.53 4.60
CA SER A 136 15.66 25.24 5.42
C SER A 136 16.99 24.48 5.51
N GLY A 137 18.03 25.16 6.00
CA GLY A 137 19.37 24.59 6.16
C GLY A 137 20.17 24.49 4.86
N ASN A 138 21.49 24.39 5.01
CA ASN A 138 22.42 24.23 3.89
C ASN A 138 22.53 22.77 3.47
N SER A 139 22.55 22.50 2.17
CA SER A 139 22.65 21.16 1.61
C SER A 139 23.98 20.49 1.95
N GLY A 140 23.95 19.26 2.46
CA GLY A 140 25.18 18.48 2.54
C GLY A 140 25.14 17.27 3.45
N GLN A 141 24.23 16.31 3.23
CA GLN A 141 24.45 14.95 3.72
C GLN A 141 24.54 13.99 2.55
N SER A 142 25.71 13.37 2.42
CA SER A 142 25.96 12.29 1.48
C SER A 142 25.85 10.99 2.26
N TYR A 143 24.76 10.26 2.08
CA TYR A 143 24.61 8.93 2.65
C TYR A 143 25.40 7.91 1.83
N SER A 144 25.86 6.85 2.50
CA SER A 144 26.51 5.72 1.84
C SER A 144 25.52 5.07 0.87
N LYS A 145 25.95 4.80 -0.37
CA LYS A 145 25.09 4.19 -1.40
C LYS A 145 24.53 2.81 -1.00
N ARG A 146 25.17 2.12 -0.04
CA ARG A 146 24.72 0.79 0.42
C ARG A 146 23.53 0.86 1.36
N ASP A 147 23.32 2.01 1.99
CA ASP A 147 22.25 2.23 2.99
C ASP A 147 21.04 2.95 2.38
N LEU A 148 21.09 3.28 1.08
CA LEU A 148 20.08 4.05 0.39
C LEU A 148 19.25 3.17 -0.55
N ILE A 149 17.94 3.12 -0.28
CA ILE A 149 16.96 2.74 -1.29
C ILE A 149 16.67 3.98 -2.13
N THR A 150 16.81 3.87 -3.45
CA THR A 150 16.49 4.98 -4.35
C THR A 150 14.99 5.30 -4.27
N PRO A 151 14.60 6.53 -3.90
CA PRO A 151 13.20 6.91 -3.79
C PRO A 151 12.53 6.94 -5.17
N LYS A 152 11.26 6.52 -5.22
CA LYS A 152 10.38 6.75 -6.38
C LYS A 152 9.74 8.14 -6.25
N PRO A 153 9.36 8.80 -7.34
CA PRO A 153 8.68 10.09 -7.26
C PRO A 153 7.32 9.97 -6.57
N GLY A 154 6.83 11.06 -5.98
CA GLY A 154 5.55 11.13 -5.24
C GLY A 154 4.33 10.63 -6.01
N SER A 155 4.37 10.67 -7.35
CA SER A 155 3.31 10.11 -8.20
C SER A 155 3.11 8.60 -8.04
N TYR A 156 4.12 7.86 -7.57
CA TYR A 156 4.03 6.41 -7.34
C TYR A 156 3.44 6.03 -5.99
N VAL A 157 3.27 6.98 -5.06
CA VAL A 157 2.76 6.72 -3.70
C VAL A 157 1.48 5.87 -3.70
N PRO A 158 0.42 6.18 -4.49
CA PRO A 158 -0.80 5.36 -4.49
C PRO A 158 -0.55 3.89 -4.81
N ARG A 159 0.45 3.59 -5.64
CA ARG A 159 0.80 2.22 -6.02
C ARG A 159 1.68 1.55 -4.96
N LEU A 160 2.55 2.30 -4.29
CA LEU A 160 3.45 1.81 -3.25
C LEU A 160 2.71 1.54 -1.93
N THR A 161 1.75 2.39 -1.57
CA THR A 161 1.00 2.29 -0.31
C THR A 161 -0.32 1.54 -0.47
N ARG A 162 -0.60 0.92 -1.63
CA ARG A 162 -1.90 0.27 -1.89
C ARG A 162 -2.25 -0.87 -0.92
N PHE A 163 -1.23 -1.47 -0.31
CA PHE A 163 -1.36 -2.57 0.66
C PHE A 163 -0.94 -2.12 2.06
N SER A 164 -0.91 -0.81 2.35
CA SER A 164 -0.62 -0.34 3.70
C SER A 164 -1.82 -0.55 4.62
N GLY A 165 -1.57 -0.89 5.87
CA GLY A 165 -2.59 -1.24 6.85
C GLY A 165 -2.41 -2.67 7.38
N SER A 166 -3.30 -3.09 8.27
CA SER A 166 -3.30 -4.47 8.77
C SER A 166 -3.77 -5.43 7.68
N MET A 167 -3.15 -6.60 7.60
CA MET A 167 -3.68 -7.70 6.79
C MET A 167 -5.03 -8.15 7.36
N ASN A 168 -5.95 -8.57 6.48
CA ASN A 168 -7.21 -9.16 6.89
C ASN A 168 -6.97 -10.59 7.42
N CYS A 169 -6.58 -10.67 8.69
CA CYS A 169 -6.32 -11.91 9.38
C CYS A 169 -7.61 -12.60 9.81
N VAL A 170 -7.70 -13.91 9.59
CA VAL A 170 -8.78 -14.76 10.13
C VAL A 170 -8.24 -15.55 11.32
N PRO A 171 -8.97 -15.64 12.45
CA PRO A 171 -8.58 -16.47 13.58
C PRO A 171 -8.23 -17.91 13.13
N ASN A 172 -7.14 -18.45 13.66
CA ASN A 172 -6.59 -19.78 13.33
C ASN A 172 -6.13 -19.99 11.88
N SER A 173 -5.96 -18.91 11.10
CA SER A 173 -5.36 -18.98 9.76
C SER A 173 -4.11 -18.11 9.68
N PRO A 174 -3.10 -18.50 8.87
CA PRO A 174 -1.96 -17.62 8.61
C PRO A 174 -2.43 -16.30 8.01
N CYS A 175 -1.89 -15.21 8.55
CA CYS A 175 -1.62 -14.00 7.81
C CYS A 175 -0.17 -14.11 7.27
#